data_AF-A0A961H4A8-F1
#
_entry.id   AF-A0A961H4A8-F1
#
_cell.length_a   1.000
_cell.length_b   1.000
_cell.length_c   1.000
_cell.angle_alpha   90.00
_cell.angle_beta   90.00
_cell.angle_gamma   90.00
#
_symmetry.space_group_name_H-M   'P 1'
#
loop_
_entity.id
_entity.type
_entity.pdbx_description
1 polymer ?
#
loop_
_entity_poly.entity_id
_entity_poly.type
_entity_poly.pdbx_seq_one_letter_code
_entity_poly.pdbx_strand_id
1 'polypeptide(L)'
;MRTERVIQIIALVVILCATAASGRLLSNLIGLSDRHVLRYTDVSVEGAPFYVAVGQALGAFRGLAVDILWIKVDYMKSKGLYYEVMADAEKITKLQPRFPAVWSFQGHNMAYNI
;
A
#
# COMPACT_ATOMS: atom_id res chain seq x y z
N MET A 1 19.88 20.19 -33.24
CA MET A 1 20.80 19.76 -32.16
C MET A 1 20.91 20.72 -30.96
N ARG A 2 21.28 22.02 -31.09
CA ARG A 2 21.48 22.90 -29.90
C ARG A 2 20.15 23.35 -29.26
N THR A 3 19.16 23.73 -30.06
CA THR A 3 17.83 24.16 -29.59
C THR A 3 17.06 23.01 -28.93
N GLU A 4 17.17 21.78 -29.45
CA GLU A 4 16.54 20.58 -28.87
C GLU A 4 17.08 20.26 -27.49
N ARG A 5 18.40 20.38 -27.28
CA ARG A 5 19.02 20.20 -25.96
C ARG A 5 18.54 21.25 -24.95
N VAL A 6 18.35 22.49 -25.38
CA VAL A 6 17.79 23.55 -24.52
C VAL A 6 16.35 23.22 -24.11
N ILE A 7 15.52 22.75 -25.05
CA ILE A 7 14.14 22.34 -24.76
C ILE A 7 14.11 21.16 -23.79
N GLN A 8 14.96 20.15 -23.97
CA GLN A 8 15.07 19.00 -23.05
C GLN A 8 15.48 19.43 -21.64
N ILE A 9 16.44 20.35 -21.51
CA ILE A 9 16.88 20.85 -20.20
C ILE A 9 15.75 21.63 -19.53
N ILE A 10 15.05 22.51 -20.26
CA ILE A 10 13.91 23.26 -19.71
C ILE A 10 12.80 22.29 -19.27
N ALA A 11 12.45 21.29 -20.09
CA ALA A 11 11.45 20.29 -19.74
C ALA A 11 11.85 19.52 -18.47
N LEU A 12 13.12 19.13 -18.36
CA LEU A 12 13.64 18.43 -17.19
C LEU A 12 13.60 19.30 -15.93
N VAL A 13 13.95 20.58 -16.04
CA VAL A 13 13.84 21.56 -14.94
C VAL A 13 12.37 21.74 -14.52
N VAL A 14 11.45 21.88 -15.48
CA VAL A 14 10.01 22.00 -15.19
C VAL A 14 9.50 20.76 -14.46
N ILE A 15 9.87 19.55 -14.90
CA ILE A 15 9.48 18.29 -14.25
C ILE A 15 10.04 18.24 -12.82
N LEU A 16 11.31 18.59 -12.62
CA LEU A 16 11.92 18.60 -11.28
C LEU A 16 11.23 19.62 -10.36
N CYS A 17 10.98 20.83 -10.84
CA CYS A 17 10.27 21.86 -10.08
C CYS A 17 8.83 21.43 -9.75
N ALA A 18 8.10 20.87 -10.71
CA ALA A 18 6.74 20.38 -10.52
C ALA A 18 6.69 19.23 -9.50
N THR A 19 7.65 18.30 -9.58
CA THR A 19 7.76 17.16 -8.63
C THR A 19 8.08 17.65 -7.22
N ALA A 20 9.02 18.59 -7.07
CA ALA A 20 9.36 19.18 -5.78
C ALA A 20 8.20 20.00 -5.18
N ALA A 21 7.49 20.77 -6.01
CA ALA A 21 6.31 21.52 -5.59
C ALA A 21 5.18 20.59 -5.15
N SER A 22 4.90 19.54 -5.94
CA SER A 22 3.92 18.51 -5.62
C SER A 22 4.22 17.83 -4.29
N GLY A 23 5.48 17.45 -4.05
CA GLY A 23 5.91 16.84 -2.79
C GLY A 23 5.66 17.74 -1.57
N ARG A 24 5.97 19.04 -1.66
CA ARG A 24 5.68 20.00 -0.58
C ARG A 24 4.18 20.18 -0.34
N LEU A 25 3.40 20.31 -1.41
CA LEU A 25 1.95 20.51 -1.31
C LEU A 25 1.26 19.29 -0.70
N LEU A 26 1.64 18.09 -1.15
CA LEU A 26 1.10 16.82 -0.66
C LEU A 26 1.39 16.63 0.83
N SER A 27 2.62 16.91 1.28
CA SER A 27 2.97 16.82 2.71
C SER A 27 2.12 17.76 3.58
N ASN A 28 1.87 18.99 3.11
CA ASN A 28 0.99 19.93 3.81
C ASN A 28 -0.46 19.44 3.86
N LEU A 29 -0.98 18.91 2.74
CA LEU A 29 -2.33 18.36 2.67
C LEU A 29 -2.49 17.14 3.57
N ILE A 30 -1.52 16.24 3.61
CA ILE A 30 -1.51 15.08 4.50
C ILE A 30 -1.53 15.55 5.97
N GLY A 31 -0.68 16.49 6.34
CA GLY A 31 -0.66 17.02 7.72
C GLY A 31 -1.94 17.74 8.12
N LEU A 32 -2.60 18.45 7.19
CA LEU A 32 -3.92 19.03 7.43
C LEU A 32 -5.00 17.96 7.57
N SER A 33 -4.96 16.94 6.73
CA SER A 33 -5.89 15.82 6.74
C SER A 33 -5.81 15.01 8.03
N ASP A 34 -4.60 14.81 8.55
CA ASP A 34 -4.30 14.09 9.79
C ASP A 34 -4.81 14.88 11.01
N ARG A 35 -4.48 16.17 11.10
CA ARG A 35 -4.97 17.05 12.18
C ARG A 35 -6.49 17.15 12.28
N HIS A 36 -7.19 17.10 11.15
CA HIS A 36 -8.64 17.23 11.10
C HIS A 36 -9.36 15.87 11.01
N VAL A 37 -8.63 14.76 11.12
CA VAL A 37 -9.17 13.38 11.07
C VAL A 37 -10.07 13.18 9.84
N LEU A 38 -9.63 13.71 8.69
CA LEU A 38 -10.40 13.64 7.44
C LEU A 38 -10.25 12.28 6.73
N ARG A 39 -9.50 11.35 7.32
CA ARG A 39 -9.26 10.01 6.78
C ARG A 39 -9.92 8.97 7.67
N TYR A 40 -10.79 8.17 7.06
CA TYR A 40 -11.43 7.02 7.72
C TYR A 40 -10.43 5.91 8.11
N THR A 41 -9.26 5.88 7.46
CA THR A 41 -8.21 4.88 7.72
C THR A 41 -6.89 5.62 7.84
N ASP A 42 -6.63 6.24 8.99
CA ASP A 42 -5.25 6.55 9.36
C ASP A 42 -4.59 5.27 9.83
N VAL A 43 -3.76 4.72 8.95
CA VAL A 43 -2.69 3.81 9.36
C VAL A 43 -1.37 4.56 9.35
N SER A 44 -1.37 5.78 9.88
CA SER A 44 -0.22 6.33 10.61
C SER A 44 -0.13 5.61 11.96
N VAL A 45 0.00 4.28 11.94
CA VAL A 45 0.19 3.53 13.18
C VAL A 45 1.61 3.80 13.60
N GLU A 46 1.78 4.73 14.51
CA GLU A 46 2.90 4.75 15.43
C GLU A 46 2.94 3.34 16.08
N GLY A 47 3.88 2.50 15.65
CA GLY A 47 3.93 1.08 16.01
C GLY A 47 3.42 0.08 14.95
N ALA A 48 3.05 0.48 13.74
CA ALA A 48 2.77 -0.47 12.66
C ALA A 48 4.01 -1.30 12.34
N PRO A 49 3.84 -2.59 12.01
CA PRO A 49 4.92 -3.36 11.42
C PRO A 49 5.44 -2.68 10.15
N PHE A 50 6.78 -2.68 9.98
CA PHE A 50 7.49 -1.99 8.89
C PHE A 50 6.90 -2.24 7.49
N TYR A 51 6.42 -3.45 7.22
CA TYR A 51 5.83 -3.82 5.92
C TYR A 51 4.57 -3.04 5.56
N VAL A 52 3.80 -2.52 6.54
CA VAL A 52 2.63 -1.67 6.28
C VAL A 52 3.05 -0.29 5.79
N ALA A 53 4.09 0.29 6.41
CA ALA A 53 4.66 1.56 6.00
C ALA A 53 5.31 1.46 4.61
N VAL A 54 6.05 0.38 4.35
CA VAL A 54 6.59 0.08 3.01
C VAL A 54 5.47 -0.08 1.99
N GLY A 55 4.42 -0.83 2.32
CA GLY A 55 3.25 -0.97 1.45
C GLY A 55 2.59 0.37 1.14
N GLN A 56 2.56 1.31 2.08
CA GLN A 56 2.02 2.66 1.86
C GLN A 56 2.95 3.50 0.96
N ALA A 57 4.26 3.42 1.18
CA ALA A 57 5.26 4.13 0.38
C ALA A 57 5.30 3.64 -1.08
N LEU A 58 5.02 2.36 -1.30
CA LEU A 58 4.96 1.73 -2.62
C LEU A 58 3.80 2.23 -3.49
N GLY A 59 2.78 2.90 -2.93
CA GLY A 59 1.65 3.44 -3.68
C GLY A 59 0.95 2.36 -4.51
N ALA A 60 0.98 2.49 -5.84
CA ALA A 60 0.37 1.52 -6.76
C ALA A 60 0.99 0.11 -6.68
N PHE A 61 2.28 0.00 -6.36
CA PHE A 61 2.97 -1.30 -6.22
C PHE A 61 2.47 -2.12 -5.02
N ARG A 62 1.74 -1.49 -4.08
CA ARG A 62 1.06 -2.18 -2.98
C ARG A 62 0.09 -3.26 -3.47
N GLY A 63 -0.61 -3.01 -4.59
CA GLY A 63 -1.52 -3.98 -5.18
C GLY A 63 -0.80 -5.26 -5.60
N LEU A 64 0.30 -5.12 -6.35
CA LEU A 64 1.12 -6.24 -6.79
C LEU A 64 1.69 -7.05 -5.61
N ALA A 65 2.13 -6.38 -4.54
CA ALA A 65 2.61 -7.05 -3.34
C ALA A 65 1.50 -7.91 -2.68
N VAL A 66 0.26 -7.42 -2.69
CA VAL A 66 -0.91 -8.13 -2.16
C VAL A 66 -1.30 -9.29 -3.07
N ASP A 67 -1.21 -9.14 -4.38
CA ASP A 67 -1.48 -10.24 -5.33
C ASP A 67 -0.53 -11.42 -5.10
N ILE A 68 0.76 -11.15 -4.85
CA ILE A 68 1.75 -12.19 -4.50
C ILE A 68 1.38 -12.89 -3.19
N LEU A 69 0.93 -12.14 -2.18
CA LEU A 69 0.48 -12.72 -0.91
C LEU A 69 -0.76 -13.60 -1.12
N TRP A 70 -1.69 -13.21 -1.99
CA TRP A 70 -2.85 -14.01 -2.34
C TRP A 70 -2.49 -15.33 -3.02
N ILE A 71 -1.57 -15.30 -3.98
CA ILE A 71 -1.07 -16.51 -4.63
C ILE A 71 -0.44 -17.46 -3.60
N LYS A 72 0.34 -16.90 -2.66
CA LYS A 72 0.97 -17.69 -1.59
C LYS A 72 -0.08 -18.30 -0.65
N VAL A 73 -1.08 -17.51 -0.23
CA VAL A 73 -2.17 -17.96 0.64
C VAL A 73 -2.98 -19.07 -0.02
N ASP A 74 -3.32 -18.93 -1.30
CA ASP A 74 -4.06 -19.95 -2.05
C ASP A 74 -3.27 -21.27 -2.14
N TYR A 75 -1.98 -21.17 -2.42
CA TYR A 75 -1.08 -22.32 -2.44
C TYR A 75 -0.99 -23.04 -1.09
N MET A 76 -0.85 -22.30 0.01
CA MET A 76 -0.79 -22.88 1.37
C MET A 76 -2.13 -23.50 1.78
N LYS A 77 -3.24 -22.86 1.43
CA LYS A 77 -4.58 -23.40 1.63
C LYS A 77 -4.76 -24.74 0.93
N SER A 78 -4.26 -24.86 -0.31
CA SER A 78 -4.30 -26.14 -1.06
C SER A 78 -3.56 -27.28 -0.37
N LYS A 79 -2.58 -26.95 0.49
CA LYS A 79 -1.80 -27.91 1.30
C LYS A 79 -2.36 -28.18 2.70
N GLY A 80 -3.47 -27.54 3.08
CA GLY A 80 -4.03 -27.64 4.43
C GLY A 80 -3.24 -26.89 5.51
N LEU A 81 -2.36 -25.95 5.13
CA LEU A 81 -1.53 -25.15 6.04
C LEU A 81 -2.29 -23.93 6.55
N TYR A 82 -3.38 -24.15 7.30
CA TYR A 82 -4.32 -23.10 7.70
C TYR A 82 -3.75 -22.09 8.71
N TYR A 83 -2.79 -22.51 9.54
CA TYR A 83 -2.14 -21.61 10.49
C TYR A 83 -1.24 -20.58 9.78
N GLU A 84 -0.48 -21.01 8.77
CA GLU A 84 0.36 -20.14 7.96
C GLU A 84 -0.46 -19.21 7.06
N VAL A 85 -1.56 -19.73 6.50
CA VAL A 85 -2.56 -18.93 5.77
C VAL A 85 -3.04 -17.76 6.61
N MET A 86 -3.26 -17.98 7.91
CA MET A 86 -3.71 -16.95 8.84
C MET A 86 -2.76 -15.77 8.97
N ALA A 87 -1.48 -16.08 9.18
CA ALA A 87 -0.45 -15.07 9.36
C ALA A 87 -0.26 -14.22 8.10
N ASP A 88 -0.40 -14.81 6.91
CA ASP A 88 -0.28 -14.07 5.65
C ASP A 88 -1.56 -13.31 5.29
N ALA A 89 -2.74 -13.86 5.54
CA ALA A 89 -4.01 -13.17 5.36
C ALA A 89 -4.14 -11.95 6.29
N GLU A 90 -3.60 -12.01 7.52
CA GLU A 90 -3.51 -10.85 8.41
C GLU A 90 -2.61 -9.73 7.83
N LYS A 91 -1.55 -10.09 7.08
CA LYS A 91 -0.74 -9.08 6.36
C LYS A 91 -1.56 -8.45 5.25
N ILE A 92 -2.34 -9.25 4.52
CA ILE A 92 -3.25 -8.76 3.47
C ILE A 92 -4.30 -7.81 4.07
N THR A 93 -4.90 -8.10 5.22
CA THR A 93 -5.88 -7.17 5.84
C THR A 93 -5.24 -5.85 6.26
N LYS A 94 -4.00 -5.86 6.76
CA LYS A 94 -3.23 -4.63 7.05
C LYS A 94 -2.84 -3.87 5.78
N LEU A 95 -2.53 -4.59 4.71
CA LEU A 95 -2.22 -4.04 3.39
C LEU A 95 -3.47 -3.64 2.59
N GLN A 96 -4.66 -4.14 2.88
CA GLN A 96 -5.88 -3.75 2.19
C GLN A 96 -7.07 -3.84 3.15
N PRO A 97 -7.17 -2.91 4.12
CA PRO A 97 -8.22 -2.98 5.13
C PRO A 97 -9.62 -2.83 4.52
N ARG A 98 -9.72 -2.18 3.35
CA ARG A 98 -10.97 -1.94 2.61
C ARG A 98 -11.31 -3.00 1.58
N PHE A 99 -10.59 -4.14 1.55
CA PHE A 99 -10.89 -5.23 0.65
C PHE A 99 -11.74 -6.29 1.36
N PRO A 100 -13.07 -6.37 1.14
CA PRO A 100 -13.94 -7.23 1.96
C PRO A 100 -13.64 -8.72 1.80
N ALA A 101 -13.14 -9.13 0.63
CA ALA A 101 -12.90 -10.55 0.35
C ALA A 101 -11.83 -11.17 1.28
N VAL A 102 -10.80 -10.42 1.69
CA VAL A 102 -9.80 -10.97 2.64
C VAL A 102 -10.43 -11.22 4.01
N TRP A 103 -11.36 -10.37 4.46
CA TRP A 103 -12.04 -10.54 5.74
C TRP A 103 -12.96 -11.75 5.74
N SER A 104 -13.75 -11.94 4.66
CA SER A 104 -14.59 -13.13 4.51
C SER A 104 -13.75 -14.40 4.41
N PHE A 105 -12.65 -14.37 3.67
CA PHE A 105 -11.72 -15.49 3.57
C PHE A 105 -11.14 -15.87 4.94
N GLN A 106 -10.60 -14.89 5.67
CA GLN A 106 -10.03 -15.12 7.00
C GLN A 106 -11.08 -15.61 7.99
N GLY A 107 -12.26 -14.99 8.00
CA GLY A 107 -13.37 -15.36 8.88
C GLY A 107 -13.87 -16.79 8.63
N HIS A 108 -13.97 -17.20 7.37
CA HIS A 108 -14.34 -18.57 7.04
C HIS A 108 -13.29 -19.58 7.53
N ASN A 109 -12.00 -19.29 7.35
CA ASN A 109 -10.94 -20.18 7.85
C ASN A 109 -10.94 -20.26 9.40
N MET A 110 -11.20 -19.16 10.12
CA MET A 110 -11.34 -19.19 11.59
C MET A 110 -12.54 -20.00 12.08
N ALA A 111 -13.62 -20.02 11.31
CA ALA A 111 -14.86 -20.65 11.74
C ALA A 111 -14.92 -22.15 11.45
N TYR A 112 -14.26 -22.60 10.38
CA TYR A 112 -14.43 -23.96 9.86
C TYR A 112 -13.15 -24.78 9.69
N ASN A 113 -11.98 -24.13 9.59
CA ASN A 113 -10.72 -24.82 9.25
C ASN A 113 -9.70 -24.83 10.39
N ILE A 114 -9.94 -24.04 11.44
CA ILE A 114 -9.16 -23.98 12.69
C ILE A 114 -10.14 -24.25 13.83
#